data_AF-A0A1V2AVX8-F1
#
_entry.id   AF-A0A1V2AVX8-F1
#
_cell.length_a   1.000
_cell.length_b   1.000
_cell.length_c   1.000
_cell.angle_alpha   90.00
_cell.angle_beta   90.00
_cell.angle_gamma   90.00
#
_symmetry.space_group_name_H-M   'P 1'
#
loop_
_entity.id
_entity.type
_entity.pdbx_description
1 polymer ?
#
loop_
_entity_poly.entity_id
_entity_poly.type
_entity_poly.pdbx_seq_one_letter_code
_entity_poly.pdbx_strand_id
1 'polypeptide(L)'
;MTQRARRANLPIMKVEKYSWPTSTGIGYFLNDNFGFPGNAGSVHFNGRIMAIDYIYKSTPGLYKAKKNKSEPMYRLNMSEMIPYFEYRKKRRISEMESPMMDVDLYRNILQEEVRLMWEAINNYALNLKQYDNRPQLYLQDVEYAIQHKNLDLIEILIHARTVLQDLEAQNIDFPILNFLTDYFKKDLNNSQEACAKYLYESILDTAEYDFDEYIDLIQRLSKLDKPSSWYADFGNQIVKLISRAPDNDNFLPVFNALRERLPEDLKIRIDEIMEHGGK
;
A
#
# COMPACT_ATOMS: atom_id res chain seq x y z
N MET A 1 0.78 -18.48 -45.01
CA MET A 1 -0.03 -19.50 -44.31
C MET A 1 0.58 -20.86 -44.54
N THR A 2 1.29 -21.39 -43.56
CA THR A 2 1.92 -22.72 -43.63
C THR A 2 0.95 -23.81 -43.17
N GLN A 3 0.98 -24.97 -43.84
CA GLN A 3 0.06 -26.10 -43.75
C GLN A 3 -0.07 -26.80 -42.37
N ARG A 4 0.45 -26.22 -41.28
CA ARG A 4 0.31 -26.77 -39.92
C ARG A 4 -0.93 -26.27 -39.15
N ALA A 5 -1.61 -25.23 -39.62
CA ALA A 5 -2.79 -24.66 -38.94
C ALA A 5 -4.13 -25.35 -39.28
N ARG A 6 -4.15 -26.42 -40.09
CA ARG A 6 -5.40 -27.09 -40.54
C ARG A 6 -5.82 -28.33 -39.72
N ARG A 7 -5.13 -28.66 -38.61
CA ARG A 7 -5.44 -29.86 -37.80
C ARG A 7 -5.91 -29.60 -36.36
N ALA A 8 -6.18 -28.36 -35.99
CA ALA A 8 -6.87 -28.04 -34.74
C ALA A 8 -8.20 -27.39 -35.09
N ASN A 9 -9.32 -28.02 -34.72
CA ASN A 9 -10.66 -27.42 -34.75
C ASN A 9 -10.75 -26.31 -33.69
N LEU A 10 -10.01 -25.23 -33.90
CA LEU A 10 -10.10 -24.01 -33.10
C LEU A 10 -11.01 -23.02 -33.83
N PRO A 11 -11.99 -22.41 -33.15
CA PRO A 11 -12.83 -21.39 -33.76
C PRO A 11 -11.97 -20.19 -34.21
N ILE A 12 -12.06 -19.86 -35.49
CA ILE A 12 -11.39 -18.70 -36.08
C ILE A 12 -12.19 -17.45 -35.70
N MET A 13 -11.72 -16.67 -34.73
CA MET A 13 -12.17 -15.28 -34.55
C MET A 13 -11.44 -14.37 -35.53
N LYS A 14 -12.20 -13.51 -36.21
CA LYS A 14 -11.69 -12.46 -37.10
C LYS A 14 -10.84 -11.49 -36.29
N VAL A 15 -9.63 -11.22 -36.78
CA VAL A 15 -8.74 -10.19 -36.26
C VAL A 15 -9.23 -8.82 -36.74
N GLU A 16 -9.82 -8.03 -35.85
CA GLU A 16 -9.91 -6.57 -36.05
C GLU A 16 -8.61 -5.94 -35.54
N LYS A 17 -7.95 -5.17 -36.42
CA LYS A 17 -6.69 -4.48 -36.15
C LYS A 17 -6.93 -3.32 -35.18
N TYR A 18 -6.33 -3.39 -34.00
CA TYR A 18 -6.00 -2.20 -33.22
C TYR A 18 -4.47 -2.10 -33.11
N SER A 19 -3.92 -1.06 -33.73
CA SER A 19 -2.51 -0.69 -33.61
C SER A 19 -2.30 0.13 -32.35
N TRP A 20 -1.47 -0.35 -31.43
CA TRP A 20 -0.93 0.46 -30.33
C TRP A 20 0.49 0.93 -30.70
N PRO A 21 0.89 2.17 -30.37
CA PRO A 21 2.26 2.62 -30.56
C PRO A 21 3.17 1.97 -29.52
N THR A 22 4.27 1.40 -30.02
CA THR A 22 5.38 0.88 -29.25
C THR A 22 6.19 2.00 -28.61
N SER A 23 6.36 1.97 -27.28
CA SER A 23 7.55 2.50 -26.63
C SER A 23 7.98 1.54 -25.52
N THR A 24 9.21 1.09 -25.66
CA THR A 24 9.97 0.13 -24.85
C THR A 24 9.86 0.32 -23.33
N GLY A 25 9.34 -0.71 -22.66
CA GLY A 25 9.53 -1.01 -21.24
C GLY A 25 9.26 -2.50 -21.05
N ILE A 26 10.26 -3.26 -20.61
CA ILE A 26 10.24 -4.72 -20.55
C ILE A 26 9.19 -5.16 -19.51
N GLY A 27 8.00 -5.56 -19.99
CA GLY A 27 6.98 -6.22 -19.19
C GLY A 27 7.27 -7.71 -19.07
N TYR A 28 7.47 -8.18 -17.84
CA TYR A 28 7.51 -9.61 -17.56
C TYR A 28 6.08 -10.16 -17.56
N PHE A 29 5.75 -10.91 -18.60
CA PHE A 29 4.54 -11.73 -18.65
C PHE A 29 4.73 -12.95 -17.72
N LEU A 30 3.97 -13.00 -16.63
CA LEU A 30 3.75 -14.24 -15.90
C LEU A 30 2.79 -15.10 -16.71
N ASN A 31 3.26 -16.27 -17.11
CA ASN A 31 2.55 -17.24 -17.92
C ASN A 31 1.43 -17.89 -17.09
N ASP A 32 0.25 -17.89 -17.70
CA ASP A 32 -1.05 -18.41 -17.28
C ASP A 32 -1.03 -19.68 -16.39
N ASN A 33 -1.63 -19.57 -15.19
CA ASN A 33 -2.44 -20.63 -14.54
C ASN A 33 -3.20 -20.17 -13.28
N PHE A 34 -3.56 -18.89 -13.17
CA PHE A 34 -4.57 -18.44 -12.21
C PHE A 34 -5.56 -17.55 -12.95
N GLY A 35 -6.80 -18.04 -13.08
CA GLY A 35 -7.87 -17.31 -13.74
C GLY A 35 -8.20 -16.02 -12.98
N PHE A 36 -7.74 -14.90 -13.50
CA PHE A 36 -8.27 -13.58 -13.17
C PHE A 36 -9.62 -13.40 -13.86
N PRO A 37 -10.72 -13.09 -13.16
CA PRO A 37 -11.90 -12.55 -13.82
C PRO A 37 -11.58 -11.10 -14.21
N GLY A 38 -11.52 -10.86 -15.52
CA GLY A 38 -11.30 -9.55 -16.09
C GLY A 38 -12.49 -8.60 -15.92
N ASN A 39 -12.17 -7.30 -15.93
CA ASN A 39 -13.00 -6.14 -16.27
C ASN A 39 -14.50 -6.18 -15.91
N ALA A 40 -14.84 -5.50 -14.83
CA ALA A 40 -16.02 -4.63 -14.77
C ALA A 40 -15.48 -3.26 -14.31
N GLY A 41 -15.45 -2.24 -15.17
CA GLY A 41 -16.65 -1.47 -15.47
C GLY A 41 -16.79 -0.39 -14.40
N SER A 42 -16.19 0.78 -14.67
CA SER A 42 -16.36 2.01 -13.90
C SER A 42 -17.83 2.28 -13.61
N VAL A 43 -18.22 2.31 -12.33
CA VAL A 43 -19.52 2.81 -11.89
C VAL A 43 -19.28 4.17 -11.25
N HIS A 44 -19.62 5.23 -11.98
CA HIS A 44 -19.76 6.58 -11.44
C HIS A 44 -20.85 6.58 -10.37
N PHE A 45 -20.52 6.90 -9.12
CA PHE A 45 -21.51 7.25 -8.12
C PHE A 45 -21.70 8.77 -8.10
N ASN A 46 -22.83 9.19 -8.69
CA ASN A 46 -23.38 10.53 -8.56
C ASN A 46 -23.63 10.85 -7.08
N GLY A 47 -22.94 11.89 -6.59
CA GLY A 47 -23.38 12.83 -5.57
C GLY A 47 -24.23 12.29 -4.42
N ARG A 48 -23.59 11.69 -3.42
CA ARG A 48 -24.03 11.75 -2.01
C ARG A 48 -22.81 11.75 -1.10
N ILE A 49 -22.45 12.94 -0.63
CA ILE A 49 -21.58 13.12 0.53
C ILE A 49 -22.34 12.53 1.72
N MET A 50 -21.95 11.35 2.21
CA MET A 50 -22.29 10.94 3.56
C MET A 50 -21.26 11.58 4.49
N ALA A 51 -21.70 12.61 5.21
CA ALA A 51 -20.96 13.17 6.32
C ALA A 51 -20.67 12.06 7.34
N ILE A 52 -19.42 11.63 7.44
CA ILE A 52 -18.93 10.87 8.58
C ILE A 52 -18.61 11.91 9.65
N ASP A 53 -19.64 12.24 10.43
CA ASP A 53 -19.51 13.09 11.60
C ASP A 53 -18.61 12.39 12.64
N TYR A 54 -17.41 12.94 12.81
CA TYR A 54 -16.56 12.92 14.00
C TYR A 54 -17.06 12.04 15.17
N ILE A 55 -16.61 10.78 15.24
CA ILE A 55 -16.54 10.04 16.52
C ILE A 55 -15.19 10.30 17.16
N TYR A 56 -14.94 11.57 17.50
CA TYR A 56 -13.94 11.94 18.51
C TYR A 56 -14.46 13.17 19.24
N LYS A 57 -15.41 12.94 20.15
CA LYS A 57 -15.63 13.78 21.34
C LYS A 57 -16.58 13.10 22.34
N SER A 58 -15.99 12.73 23.48
CA SER A 58 -16.58 12.63 24.83
C SER A 58 -17.81 11.74 25.06
N THR A 59 -17.60 10.59 25.71
CA THR A 59 -18.48 10.15 26.82
C THR A 59 -17.76 9.17 27.75
N PRO A 60 -17.50 9.51 29.03
CA PRO A 60 -17.23 8.53 30.07
C PRO A 60 -18.57 8.02 30.61
N GLY A 61 -18.95 6.79 30.28
CA GLY A 61 -20.22 6.21 30.70
C GLY A 61 -20.25 4.70 30.53
N LEU A 62 -20.11 4.00 31.65
CA LEU A 62 -20.39 2.58 31.87
C LEU A 62 -21.49 1.98 30.98
N TYR A 63 -21.13 1.05 30.10
CA TYR A 63 -22.06 0.02 29.63
C TYR A 63 -21.85 -1.25 30.46
N LYS A 64 -22.78 -1.52 31.40
CA LYS A 64 -22.94 -2.86 31.98
C LYS A 64 -23.48 -3.79 30.90
N ALA A 65 -22.59 -4.52 30.23
CA ALA A 65 -22.98 -5.54 29.27
C ALA A 65 -23.64 -6.72 29.98
N LYS A 66 -24.86 -7.09 29.54
CA LYS A 66 -25.48 -8.38 29.86
C LYS A 66 -24.56 -9.49 29.33
N LYS A 67 -24.18 -10.43 30.21
CA LYS A 67 -23.49 -11.67 29.83
C LYS A 67 -24.38 -12.49 28.91
N ASN A 68 -24.16 -12.38 27.61
CA ASN A 68 -24.61 -13.38 26.64
C ASN A 68 -23.45 -14.35 26.35
N LYS A 69 -23.82 -15.61 26.12
CA LYS A 69 -22.94 -16.77 25.94
C LYS A 69 -21.79 -16.45 24.99
N SER A 70 -20.59 -16.92 25.35
CA SER A 70 -19.31 -16.69 24.68
C SER A 70 -19.37 -16.99 23.18
N GLU A 71 -19.64 -15.96 22.38
CA GLU A 71 -19.15 -15.91 21.01
C GLU A 71 -17.63 -16.08 21.04
N PRO A 72 -17.04 -16.86 20.13
CA PRO A 72 -15.59 -16.95 20.03
C PRO A 72 -15.06 -15.53 19.84
N MET A 73 -14.34 -15.04 20.84
CA MET A 73 -13.76 -13.70 20.83
C MET A 73 -12.73 -13.69 19.69
N TYR A 74 -12.98 -12.88 18.67
CA TYR A 74 -12.04 -12.72 17.57
C TYR A 74 -10.63 -12.44 18.11
N ARG A 75 -9.66 -13.21 17.61
CA ARG A 75 -8.24 -12.97 17.85
C ARG A 75 -7.53 -13.06 16.52
N LEU A 76 -6.78 -12.01 16.19
CA LEU A 76 -5.84 -12.00 15.09
C LEU A 76 -4.98 -13.27 15.13
N ASN A 77 -5.15 -14.13 14.12
CA ASN A 77 -4.46 -15.41 14.07
C ASN A 77 -3.05 -15.25 13.50
N MET A 78 -2.13 -14.79 14.35
CA MET A 78 -0.74 -14.56 13.94
C MET A 78 -0.01 -15.84 13.52
N SER A 79 -0.46 -17.04 13.93
CA SER A 79 0.28 -18.28 13.66
C SER A 79 0.39 -18.60 12.18
N GLU A 80 -0.64 -18.26 11.40
CA GLU A 80 -0.66 -18.48 9.94
C GLU A 80 0.23 -17.51 9.17
N MET A 81 0.68 -16.43 9.82
CA MET A 81 1.58 -15.42 9.24
C MET A 81 3.05 -15.64 9.65
N ILE A 82 3.31 -16.47 10.67
CA ILE A 82 4.67 -16.77 11.17
C ILE A 82 5.62 -17.19 10.04
N PRO A 83 5.24 -18.08 9.10
CA PRO A 83 6.15 -18.49 8.03
C PRO A 83 6.68 -17.30 7.22
N TYR A 84 5.80 -16.36 6.86
CA TYR A 84 6.18 -15.14 6.16
C TYR A 84 7.07 -14.23 7.03
N PHE A 85 6.69 -13.98 8.28
CA PHE A 85 7.48 -13.13 9.19
C PHE A 85 8.90 -13.67 9.42
N GLU A 86 9.02 -14.97 9.67
CA GLU A 86 10.32 -15.63 9.87
C GLU A 86 11.14 -15.64 8.59
N TYR A 87 10.51 -15.86 7.42
CA TYR A 87 11.21 -15.78 6.13
C TYR A 87 11.78 -14.37 5.89
N ARG A 88 10.95 -13.34 6.07
CA ARG A 88 11.35 -11.93 5.97
C ARG A 88 12.49 -11.58 6.93
N LYS A 89 12.43 -12.08 8.17
CA LYS A 89 13.50 -11.87 9.15
C LYS A 89 14.81 -12.54 8.71
N LYS A 90 14.76 -13.79 8.26
CA LYS A 90 15.94 -14.52 7.75
C LYS A 90 16.54 -13.85 6.52
N ARG A 91 15.72 -13.42 5.57
CA ARG A 91 16.17 -12.71 4.37
C ARG A 91 16.92 -11.44 4.73
N ARG A 92 16.37 -10.62 5.62
CA ARG A 92 17.00 -9.37 6.09
C ARG A 92 18.37 -9.63 6.73
N ILE A 93 18.50 -10.68 7.53
CA ILE A 93 19.79 -11.09 8.10
C ILE A 93 20.77 -11.50 6.98
N SER A 94 20.32 -12.33 6.03
CA SER A 94 21.14 -12.77 4.91
C SER A 94 21.62 -11.62 4.01
N GLU A 95 20.77 -10.62 3.75
CA GLU A 95 21.11 -9.42 2.96
C GLU A 95 22.18 -8.58 3.66
N MET A 96 22.17 -8.53 5.00
CA MET A 96 23.21 -7.86 5.79
C MET A 96 24.54 -8.63 5.80
N GLU A 97 24.48 -9.96 5.85
CA GLU A 97 25.67 -10.83 5.94
C GLU A 97 26.35 -11.05 4.58
N SER A 98 25.60 -11.03 3.47
CA SER A 98 26.12 -11.30 2.13
C SER A 98 25.43 -10.45 1.05
N PRO A 99 25.86 -9.18 0.87
CA PRO A 99 25.22 -8.26 -0.09
C PRO A 99 25.41 -8.65 -1.57
N MET A 100 26.37 -9.53 -1.89
CA MET A 100 26.55 -10.09 -3.23
C MET A 100 25.93 -11.48 -3.30
N MET A 101 24.62 -11.54 -3.57
CA MET A 101 23.93 -12.79 -3.90
C MET A 101 23.92 -13.02 -5.41
N ASP A 102 24.01 -14.30 -5.78
CA ASP A 102 23.73 -14.75 -7.14
C ASP A 102 22.31 -14.33 -7.58
N VAL A 103 22.17 -13.90 -8.84
CA VAL A 103 20.92 -13.32 -9.36
C VAL A 103 19.77 -14.33 -9.37
N ASP A 104 20.05 -15.60 -9.71
CA ASP A 104 19.02 -16.63 -9.75
C ASP A 104 18.61 -17.04 -8.33
N LEU A 105 19.57 -17.11 -7.40
CA LEU A 105 19.27 -17.31 -5.99
C LEU A 105 18.41 -16.17 -5.43
N TYR A 106 18.77 -14.92 -5.72
CA TYR A 106 18.00 -13.75 -5.28
C TYR A 106 16.58 -13.75 -5.84
N ARG A 107 16.42 -14.10 -7.12
CA ARG A 107 15.10 -14.27 -7.74
C ARG A 107 14.25 -15.31 -7.02
N ASN A 108 14.82 -16.47 -6.71
CA ASN A 108 14.09 -17.54 -6.01
C ASN A 108 13.67 -17.11 -4.60
N ILE A 109 14.52 -16.37 -3.90
CA ILE A 109 14.21 -15.81 -2.58
C ILE A 109 13.00 -14.87 -2.66
N LEU A 110 13.01 -13.94 -3.61
CA LEU A 110 11.91 -12.99 -3.78
C LEU A 110 10.61 -13.70 -4.18
N GLN A 111 10.66 -14.71 -5.05
CA GLN A 111 9.49 -15.50 -5.43
C GLN A 111 8.87 -16.23 -4.23
N GLU A 112 9.70 -16.82 -3.39
CA GLU A 112 9.23 -17.54 -2.20
C GLU A 112 8.64 -16.58 -1.16
N GLU A 113 9.24 -15.41 -0.96
CA GLU A 113 8.68 -14.38 -0.09
C GLU A 113 7.30 -13.91 -0.56
N VAL A 114 7.16 -13.62 -1.86
CA VAL A 114 5.88 -13.22 -2.45
C VAL A 114 4.85 -14.32 -2.29
N ARG A 115 5.24 -15.59 -2.49
CA ARG A 115 4.36 -16.75 -2.28
C ARG A 115 3.86 -16.81 -0.83
N LEU A 116 4.77 -16.69 0.14
CA LEU A 116 4.44 -16.72 1.57
C LEU A 116 3.60 -15.53 2.01
N MET A 117 3.85 -14.35 1.44
CA MET A 117 3.05 -13.14 1.68
C MET A 117 1.60 -13.36 1.25
N TRP A 118 1.39 -13.85 0.02
CA TRP A 118 0.04 -14.14 -0.49
C TRP A 118 -0.66 -15.25 0.27
N GLU A 119 0.07 -16.26 0.74
CA GLU A 119 -0.47 -17.29 1.63
C GLU A 119 -0.97 -16.68 2.95
N ALA A 120 -0.17 -15.82 3.57
CA ALA A 120 -0.55 -15.12 4.80
C ALA A 120 -1.77 -14.19 4.60
N ILE A 121 -1.82 -13.44 3.50
CA ILE A 121 -2.96 -12.57 3.13
C ILE A 121 -4.24 -13.40 2.96
N ASN A 122 -4.17 -14.51 2.21
CA ASN A 122 -5.33 -15.36 1.96
C ASN A 122 -5.83 -16.03 3.23
N ASN A 123 -4.92 -16.52 4.08
CA ASN A 123 -5.27 -17.12 5.37
C ASN A 123 -5.95 -16.11 6.30
N TYR A 124 -5.39 -14.89 6.41
CA TYR A 124 -6.01 -13.79 7.14
C TYR A 124 -7.42 -13.48 6.63
N ALA A 125 -7.56 -13.34 5.31
CA ALA A 125 -8.84 -13.03 4.70
C ALA A 125 -9.89 -14.14 4.92
N LEU A 126 -9.49 -15.40 4.81
CA LEU A 126 -10.36 -16.56 5.07
C LEU A 126 -10.79 -16.63 6.53
N ASN A 127 -9.90 -16.30 7.47
CA ASN A 127 -10.23 -16.23 8.89
C ASN A 127 -11.24 -15.11 9.15
N LEU A 128 -10.94 -13.91 8.64
CA LEU A 128 -11.75 -12.72 8.87
C LEU A 128 -13.15 -12.82 8.23
N LYS A 129 -13.30 -13.51 7.09
CA LYS A 129 -14.60 -13.77 6.43
C LYS A 129 -15.61 -14.52 7.29
N GLN A 130 -15.17 -15.19 8.36
CA GLN A 130 -16.04 -15.95 9.26
C GLN A 130 -16.85 -15.05 10.21
N TYR A 131 -16.57 -13.74 10.23
CA TYR A 131 -17.16 -12.80 11.16
C TYR A 131 -17.97 -11.73 10.42
N ASP A 132 -19.22 -11.53 10.86
CA ASP A 132 -20.13 -10.55 10.24
C ASP A 132 -19.68 -9.10 10.49
N ASN A 133 -19.00 -8.84 11.61
CA ASN A 133 -18.44 -7.53 11.97
C ASN A 133 -16.99 -7.34 11.47
N ARG A 134 -16.58 -8.07 10.43
CA ARG A 134 -15.21 -8.03 9.92
C ARG A 134 -14.62 -6.65 9.62
N PRO A 135 -15.35 -5.63 9.14
CA PRO A 135 -14.73 -4.32 8.90
C PRO A 135 -14.22 -3.68 10.21
N GLN A 136 -14.95 -3.86 11.32
CA GLN A 136 -14.54 -3.37 12.62
C GLN A 136 -13.34 -4.15 13.17
N LEU A 137 -13.32 -5.48 12.99
CA LEU A 137 -12.20 -6.33 13.41
C LEU A 137 -10.92 -6.00 12.63
N TYR A 138 -11.06 -5.76 11.32
CA TYR A 138 -9.95 -5.31 10.47
C TYR A 138 -9.33 -3.99 10.95
N LEU A 139 -10.16 -2.99 11.31
CA LEU A 139 -9.67 -1.75 11.89
C LEU A 139 -8.91 -1.98 13.20
N GLN A 140 -9.41 -2.87 14.07
CA GLN A 140 -8.73 -3.23 15.31
C GLN A 140 -7.36 -3.89 15.05
N ASP A 141 -7.25 -4.70 14.01
CA ASP A 141 -5.97 -5.31 13.62
C ASP A 141 -4.99 -4.27 13.07
N VAL A 142 -5.47 -3.28 12.32
CA VAL A 142 -4.64 -2.14 11.86
C VAL A 142 -4.14 -1.32 13.05
N GLU A 143 -5.03 -0.99 14.00
CA GLU A 143 -4.64 -0.30 15.23
C GLU A 143 -3.62 -1.11 16.03
N TYR A 144 -3.84 -2.42 16.16
CA TYR A 144 -2.90 -3.32 16.82
C TYR A 144 -1.53 -3.31 16.12
N ALA A 145 -1.50 -3.41 14.79
CA ALA A 145 -0.26 -3.40 14.01
C ALA A 145 0.52 -2.09 14.19
N ILE A 146 -0.18 -0.94 14.17
CA ILE A 146 0.40 0.40 14.41
C ILE A 146 0.96 0.51 15.83
N GLN A 147 0.18 0.13 16.85
CA GLN A 147 0.58 0.20 18.26
C GLN A 147 1.84 -0.64 18.54
N HIS A 148 1.94 -1.80 17.91
CA HIS A 148 3.07 -2.72 18.05
C HIS A 148 4.18 -2.46 17.02
N LYS A 149 4.02 -1.47 16.14
CA LYS A 149 4.98 -1.09 15.09
C LYS A 149 5.35 -2.29 14.19
N ASN A 150 4.39 -3.17 13.91
CA ASN A 150 4.60 -4.38 13.15
C ASN A 150 4.43 -4.10 11.65
N LEU A 151 5.52 -3.73 10.98
CA LEU A 151 5.52 -3.39 9.56
C LEU A 151 5.10 -4.57 8.66
N ASP A 152 5.49 -5.80 9.01
CA ASP A 152 5.13 -6.98 8.22
C ASP A 152 3.62 -7.28 8.31
N LEU A 153 2.99 -7.04 9.47
CA LEU A 153 1.53 -7.13 9.60
C LEU A 153 0.83 -5.97 8.86
N ILE A 154 1.37 -4.76 8.91
CA ILE A 154 0.85 -3.62 8.13
C ILE A 154 0.87 -3.96 6.63
N GLU A 155 1.93 -4.57 6.13
CA GLU A 155 2.04 -5.04 4.74
C GLU A 155 0.90 -6.01 4.37
N ILE A 156 0.67 -7.03 5.20
CA ILE A 156 -0.43 -7.97 5.01
C ILE A 156 -1.78 -7.25 5.00
N LEU A 157 -2.00 -6.33 5.93
CA LEU A 157 -3.28 -5.63 6.07
C LEU A 157 -3.56 -4.70 4.88
N ILE A 158 -2.55 -3.98 4.38
CA ILE A 158 -2.69 -3.15 3.16
C ILE A 158 -3.14 -4.01 1.98
N HIS A 159 -2.49 -5.17 1.78
CA HIS A 159 -2.80 -6.07 0.67
C HIS A 159 -4.07 -6.89 0.87
N ALA A 160 -4.54 -7.09 2.10
CA ALA A 160 -5.78 -7.81 2.37
C ALA A 160 -7.01 -7.18 1.69
N ARG A 161 -7.01 -5.86 1.46
CA ARG A 161 -8.07 -5.16 0.72
C ARG A 161 -8.23 -5.68 -0.72
N THR A 162 -7.13 -6.11 -1.34
CA THR A 162 -7.16 -6.66 -2.71
C THR A 162 -7.94 -7.98 -2.82
N VAL A 163 -8.11 -8.70 -1.71
CA VAL A 163 -8.87 -9.96 -1.63
C VAL A 163 -10.20 -9.82 -0.87
N LEU A 164 -10.42 -8.67 -0.20
CA LEU A 164 -11.59 -8.31 0.59
C LEU A 164 -12.07 -6.91 0.21
N GLN A 165 -12.75 -6.81 -0.92
CA GLN A 165 -13.20 -5.53 -1.48
C GLN A 165 -14.13 -4.73 -0.54
N ASP A 166 -14.87 -5.40 0.33
CA ASP A 166 -15.73 -4.72 1.31
C ASP A 166 -14.95 -3.99 2.42
N LEU A 167 -13.64 -4.23 2.52
CA LEU A 167 -12.74 -3.47 3.39
C LEU A 167 -12.17 -2.22 2.71
N GLU A 168 -12.31 -2.03 1.40
CA GLU A 168 -11.82 -0.84 0.70
C GLU A 168 -12.46 0.45 1.24
N ALA A 169 -13.71 0.38 1.70
CA ALA A 169 -14.41 1.50 2.32
C ALA A 169 -13.82 1.91 3.70
N GLN A 170 -12.98 1.05 4.30
CA GLN A 170 -12.29 1.38 5.54
C GLN A 170 -11.02 2.17 5.17
N ASN A 171 -11.12 3.50 5.23
CA ASN A 171 -9.99 4.40 4.96
C ASN A 171 -8.90 4.26 6.04
N ILE A 172 -8.05 3.25 5.89
CA ILE A 172 -6.93 2.94 6.79
C ILE A 172 -5.62 3.58 6.32
N ASP A 173 -5.60 4.12 5.10
CA ASP A 173 -4.39 4.63 4.46
C ASP A 173 -3.81 5.80 5.24
N PHE A 174 -4.63 6.77 5.59
CA PHE A 174 -4.16 7.93 6.35
C PHE A 174 -3.63 7.56 7.74
N PRO A 175 -4.32 6.76 8.59
CA PRO A 175 -3.76 6.27 9.84
C PRO A 175 -2.38 5.61 9.70
N ILE A 176 -2.17 4.80 8.66
CA ILE A 176 -0.89 4.11 8.42
C ILE A 176 0.17 5.10 7.93
N LEU A 177 -0.14 5.97 6.96
CA LEU A 177 0.78 7.01 6.49
C LEU A 177 1.20 7.93 7.65
N ASN A 178 0.24 8.33 8.48
CA ASN A 178 0.46 9.14 9.67
C ASN A 178 1.43 8.46 10.66
N PHE A 179 1.24 7.15 10.89
CA PHE A 179 2.14 6.33 11.69
C PHE A 179 3.55 6.25 11.06
N LEU A 180 3.65 5.97 9.76
CA LEU A 180 4.93 5.82 9.06
C LEU A 180 5.73 7.13 9.07
N THR A 181 5.07 8.29 8.87
CA THR A 181 5.71 9.61 8.99
C THR A 181 6.34 9.81 10.37
N ASP A 182 5.66 9.41 11.45
CA ASP A 182 6.24 9.44 12.80
C ASP A 182 7.29 8.35 13.03
N TYR A 183 7.16 7.22 12.35
CA TYR A 183 8.12 6.12 12.44
C TYR A 183 9.51 6.55 11.97
N PHE A 184 9.59 7.37 10.91
CA PHE A 184 10.85 7.92 10.40
C PHE A 184 11.59 8.87 11.35
N LYS A 185 10.93 9.41 12.38
CA LYS A 185 11.60 10.23 13.42
C LYS A 185 12.57 9.41 14.28
N LYS A 186 12.41 8.09 14.30
CA LYS A 186 13.28 7.20 15.08
C LYS A 186 14.61 6.98 14.36
N ASP A 187 15.57 6.47 15.11
CA ASP A 187 16.78 5.89 14.56
C ASP A 187 16.43 4.47 14.05
N LEU A 188 16.32 4.34 12.73
CA LEU A 188 15.91 3.12 12.05
C LEU A 188 17.12 2.50 11.37
N ASN A 189 17.20 1.17 11.37
CA ASN A 189 18.16 0.52 10.48
C ASN A 189 17.68 0.57 9.02
N ASN A 190 18.61 0.38 8.09
CA ASN A 190 18.34 0.45 6.64
C ASN A 190 17.15 -0.42 6.20
N SER A 191 17.00 -1.60 6.82
CA SER A 191 15.93 -2.53 6.46
C SER A 191 14.56 -2.08 6.94
N GLN A 192 14.46 -1.57 8.18
CA GLN A 192 13.24 -0.97 8.71
C GLN A 192 12.83 0.25 7.91
N GLU A 193 13.81 1.10 7.57
CA GLU A 193 13.56 2.30 6.78
C GLU A 193 13.09 1.95 5.36
N ALA A 194 13.78 1.04 4.66
CA ALA A 194 13.39 0.61 3.32
C ALA A 194 11.97 0.00 3.30
N CYS A 195 11.65 -0.84 4.28
CA CYS A 195 10.30 -1.41 4.43
C CYS A 195 9.25 -0.31 4.67
N ALA A 196 9.51 0.63 5.59
CA ALA A 196 8.58 1.73 5.85
C ALA A 196 8.38 2.63 4.62
N LYS A 197 9.44 2.92 3.86
CA LYS A 197 9.37 3.69 2.61
C LYS A 197 8.54 2.97 1.54
N TYR A 198 8.77 1.66 1.38
CA TYR A 198 7.98 0.80 0.49
C TYR A 198 6.48 0.81 0.84
N LEU A 199 6.13 0.64 2.13
CA LEU A 199 4.73 0.67 2.57
C LEU A 199 4.09 2.03 2.33
N TYR A 200 4.83 3.11 2.58
CA TYR A 200 4.38 4.48 2.30
C TYR A 200 4.06 4.65 0.82
N GLU A 201 4.95 4.17 -0.05
CA GLU A 201 4.77 4.23 -1.50
C GLU A 201 3.58 3.40 -1.99
N SER A 202 3.45 2.18 -1.48
CA SER A 202 2.39 1.23 -1.85
C SER A 202 1.00 1.79 -1.53
N ILE A 203 0.85 2.44 -0.36
CA ILE A 203 -0.39 3.14 -0.02
C ILE A 203 -0.64 4.28 -1.00
N LEU A 204 0.37 5.13 -1.24
CA LEU A 204 0.22 6.26 -2.15
C LEU A 204 -0.14 5.80 -3.57
N ASP A 205 0.36 4.67 -4.07
CA ASP A 205 0.01 4.18 -5.42
C ASP A 205 -1.50 4.02 -5.66
N THR A 206 -2.27 3.76 -4.59
CA THR A 206 -3.72 3.58 -4.65
C THR A 206 -4.52 4.69 -3.96
N ALA A 207 -3.82 5.68 -3.40
CA ALA A 207 -4.42 6.78 -2.67
C ALA A 207 -5.27 7.70 -3.56
N GLU A 208 -6.37 8.20 -2.98
CA GLU A 208 -7.27 9.18 -3.58
C GLU A 208 -6.57 10.53 -3.82
N TYR A 209 -7.15 11.35 -4.69
CA TYR A 209 -6.68 12.72 -4.94
C TYR A 209 -7.45 13.71 -4.08
N ASP A 210 -6.86 14.89 -3.88
CA ASP A 210 -7.47 16.05 -3.24
C ASP A 210 -7.91 15.81 -1.78
N PHE A 211 -7.15 14.98 -1.06
CA PHE A 211 -7.37 14.69 0.35
C PHE A 211 -6.58 15.67 1.25
N ASP A 212 -7.27 16.54 1.97
CA ASP A 212 -6.70 17.67 2.73
C ASP A 212 -5.63 17.22 3.74
N GLU A 213 -5.82 16.06 4.37
CA GLU A 213 -4.91 15.54 5.39
C GLU A 213 -3.53 15.17 4.82
N TYR A 214 -3.36 15.08 3.50
CA TYR A 214 -2.03 14.98 2.90
C TYR A 214 -1.19 16.23 3.10
N ILE A 215 -1.80 17.41 3.23
CA ILE A 215 -1.09 18.65 3.60
C ILE A 215 -0.44 18.49 4.98
N ASP A 216 -1.13 17.87 5.94
CA ASP A 216 -0.57 17.59 7.27
C ASP A 216 0.63 16.62 7.21
N LEU A 217 0.58 15.61 6.33
CA LEU A 217 1.71 14.71 6.10
C LEU A 217 2.91 15.45 5.51
N ILE A 218 2.71 16.29 4.49
CA ILE A 218 3.77 17.11 3.88
C ILE A 218 4.40 18.03 4.94
N GLN A 219 3.57 18.68 5.77
CA GLN A 219 4.06 19.54 6.83
C GLN A 219 4.91 18.75 7.84
N ARG A 220 4.51 17.54 8.20
CA ARG A 220 5.26 16.70 9.13
C ARG A 220 6.54 16.16 8.51
N LEU A 221 6.54 15.83 7.22
CA LEU A 221 7.75 15.48 6.47
C LEU A 221 8.75 16.64 6.47
N SER A 222 8.32 17.88 6.24
CA SER A 222 9.22 19.06 6.27
C SER A 222 9.94 19.27 7.61
N LYS A 223 9.39 18.70 8.68
CA LYS A 223 9.89 18.77 10.06
C LYS A 223 10.71 17.54 10.45
N LEU A 224 10.88 16.56 9.56
CA LEU A 224 11.83 15.47 9.77
C LEU A 224 13.23 16.04 9.60
N ASP A 225 13.98 16.16 10.69
CA ASP A 225 15.36 16.66 10.68
C ASP A 225 16.32 15.62 10.08
N LYS A 226 16.09 15.26 8.81
CA LYS A 226 16.81 14.27 8.03
C LYS A 226 17.75 14.97 7.04
N PRO A 227 18.88 14.34 6.69
CA PRO A 227 19.78 14.89 5.69
C PRO A 227 19.13 14.88 4.29
N SER A 228 19.57 15.78 3.41
CA SER A 228 19.05 15.89 2.03
C SER A 228 19.14 14.58 1.24
N SER A 229 20.16 13.75 1.49
CA SER A 229 20.29 12.41 0.88
C SER A 229 19.16 11.45 1.26
N TRP A 230 18.59 11.59 2.46
CA TRP A 230 17.44 10.78 2.88
C TRP A 230 16.19 11.13 2.06
N TYR A 231 16.00 12.42 1.80
CA TYR A 231 14.91 12.92 0.95
C TYR A 231 15.07 12.52 -0.52
N ALA A 232 16.31 12.42 -1.01
CA ALA A 232 16.59 11.89 -2.35
C ALA A 232 16.06 10.44 -2.50
N ASP A 233 16.37 9.57 -1.53
CA ASP A 233 15.91 8.18 -1.49
C ASP A 233 14.39 8.07 -1.28
N PHE A 234 13.78 9.06 -0.60
CA PHE A 234 12.33 9.15 -0.39
C PHE A 234 11.59 9.97 -1.49
N GLY A 235 12.28 10.30 -2.59
CA GLY A 235 11.79 11.27 -3.56
C GLY A 235 10.52 10.85 -4.30
N ASN A 236 10.38 9.55 -4.62
CA ASN A 236 9.18 9.04 -5.29
C ASN A 236 7.93 9.19 -4.41
N GLN A 237 8.05 8.93 -3.12
CA GLN A 237 6.94 9.06 -2.18
C GLN A 237 6.54 10.53 -1.99
N ILE A 238 7.52 11.43 -1.92
CA ILE A 238 7.27 12.88 -1.86
C ILE A 238 6.51 13.37 -3.09
N VAL A 239 6.98 12.99 -4.28
CA VAL A 239 6.32 13.35 -5.55
C VAL A 239 4.87 12.85 -5.58
N LYS A 240 4.66 11.58 -5.23
CA LYS A 240 3.32 10.96 -5.19
C LYS A 240 2.38 11.63 -4.17
N LEU A 241 2.91 12.04 -3.02
CA LEU A 241 2.13 12.71 -1.97
C LEU A 241 1.72 14.11 -2.42
N ILE A 242 2.66 14.86 -3.00
CA ILE A 242 2.41 16.21 -3.52
C ILE A 242 1.37 16.17 -4.64
N SER A 243 1.48 15.24 -5.59
CA SER A 243 0.52 15.13 -6.70
C SER A 243 -0.91 14.75 -6.27
N ARG A 244 -1.06 14.24 -5.04
CA ARG A 244 -2.36 13.84 -4.47
C ARG A 244 -2.93 14.85 -3.49
N ALA A 245 -2.10 15.72 -2.94
CA ALA A 245 -2.56 16.78 -2.05
C ALA A 245 -3.44 17.79 -2.83
N PRO A 246 -4.47 18.36 -2.18
CA PRO A 246 -5.30 19.37 -2.81
C PRO A 246 -4.53 20.68 -3.00
N ASP A 247 -4.78 21.33 -4.14
CA ASP A 247 -4.26 22.66 -4.44
C ASP A 247 -5.16 23.72 -3.80
N ASN A 248 -4.91 24.02 -2.52
CA ASN A 248 -5.63 25.04 -1.76
C ASN A 248 -4.65 25.98 -1.04
N ASP A 249 -5.19 27.03 -0.41
CA ASP A 249 -4.39 28.09 0.23
C ASP A 249 -3.40 27.57 1.31
N ASN A 250 -3.68 26.40 1.90
CA ASN A 250 -2.82 25.79 2.93
C ASN A 250 -1.66 24.98 2.33
N PHE A 251 -1.75 24.57 1.06
CA PHE A 251 -0.76 23.71 0.44
C PHE A 251 0.57 24.44 0.20
N LEU A 252 0.55 25.61 -0.46
CA LEU A 252 1.76 26.30 -0.92
C LEU A 252 2.77 26.62 0.21
N PRO A 253 2.35 27.15 1.39
CA PRO A 253 3.29 27.41 2.48
C PRO A 253 3.96 26.13 2.99
N VAL A 254 3.20 25.05 3.08
CA VAL A 254 3.67 23.75 3.57
C VAL A 254 4.60 23.07 2.56
N PHE A 255 4.25 23.15 1.28
CA PHE A 255 5.09 22.67 0.19
C PHE A 255 6.45 23.41 0.16
N ASN A 256 6.45 24.73 0.25
CA ASN A 256 7.69 25.52 0.27
C ASN A 256 8.61 25.12 1.43
N ALA A 257 8.06 24.89 2.62
CA ALA A 257 8.83 24.42 3.77
C ALA A 257 9.47 23.04 3.54
N LEU A 258 8.76 22.12 2.86
CA LEU A 258 9.35 20.84 2.45
C LEU A 258 10.42 21.04 1.38
N ARG A 259 10.12 21.85 0.35
CA ARG A 259 10.99 22.11 -0.82
C ARG A 259 12.38 22.60 -0.41
N GLU A 260 12.48 23.43 0.63
CA GLU A 260 13.77 23.91 1.18
C GLU A 260 14.68 22.78 1.69
N ARG A 261 14.13 21.62 2.06
CA ARG A 261 14.88 20.45 2.55
C ARG A 261 15.32 19.50 1.43
N LEU A 262 14.69 19.59 0.27
CA LEU A 262 14.89 18.64 -0.82
C LEU A 262 16.23 18.88 -1.54
N PRO A 263 16.85 17.84 -2.12
CA PRO A 263 17.95 18.01 -3.04
C PRO A 263 17.48 18.68 -4.35
N GLU A 264 18.38 19.34 -5.06
CA GLU A 264 18.04 20.23 -6.18
C GLU A 264 17.37 19.51 -7.36
N ASP A 265 17.81 18.30 -7.66
CA ASP A 265 17.22 17.42 -8.68
C ASP A 265 15.75 17.08 -8.37
N LEU A 266 15.43 16.83 -7.11
CA LEU A 266 14.06 16.55 -6.69
C LEU A 266 13.18 17.81 -6.73
N LYS A 267 13.73 18.99 -6.42
CA LYS A 267 12.99 20.26 -6.56
C LYS A 267 12.59 20.48 -8.02
N ILE A 268 13.53 20.35 -8.95
CA ILE A 268 13.28 20.48 -10.39
C ILE A 268 12.16 19.54 -10.82
N ARG A 269 12.27 18.26 -10.45
CA ARG A 269 11.25 17.25 -10.79
C ARG A 269 9.86 17.59 -10.24
N ILE A 270 9.75 18.12 -9.02
CA ILE A 270 8.47 18.49 -8.44
C ILE A 270 7.92 19.77 -9.10
N ASP A 271 8.76 20.77 -9.35
CA ASP A 271 8.36 22.01 -10.01
C ASP A 271 7.80 21.71 -11.42
N GLU A 272 8.46 20.84 -12.20
CA GLU A 272 7.95 20.37 -13.51
C GLU A 272 6.56 19.73 -13.40
N ILE A 273 6.31 18.93 -12.36
CA ILE A 273 5.02 18.29 -12.12
C ILE A 273 3.96 19.32 -11.72
N MET A 274 4.32 20.32 -10.91
CA MET A 274 3.41 21.40 -10.51
C MET A 274 3.06 22.32 -11.68
N GLU A 275 4.02 22.60 -12.57
CA GLU A 275 3.80 23.43 -13.77
C GLU A 275 2.96 22.72 -14.84
N HIS A 276 3.15 21.41 -15.03
CA HIS A 276 2.42 20.61 -16.02
C HIS A 276 1.15 19.94 -15.48
N GLY A 277 1.01 19.87 -14.16
CA GLY A 277 -0.13 19.30 -13.44
C GLY A 277 -1.24 20.30 -13.14
N GLY A 278 -1.19 21.52 -13.70
CA GLY A 278 -2.31 22.44 -13.71
C GLY A 278 -3.54 21.74 -14.30
N LYS A 279 -4.43 21.28 -13.41
CA LYS A 279 -5.66 20.56 -13.73
C LYS A 279 -6.59 21.39 -14.61
#